data_AF-A0A926A2P1-F1
#
_entry.id   AF-A0A926A2P1-F1
#
_cell.length_a   1.000
_cell.length_b   1.000
_cell.length_c   1.000
_cell.angle_alpha   90.00
_cell.angle_beta   90.00
_cell.angle_gamma   90.00
#
_symmetry.space_group_name_H-M   'P 1'
#
loop_
_entity.id
_entity.type
_entity.pdbx_description
1 polymer ?
#
loop_
_entity_poly.entity_id
_entity_poly.type
_entity_poly.pdbx_seq_one_letter_code
_entity_poly.pdbx_strand_id
1 'polypeptide(L)'
;PALTATEQQLVALAPHLDDAEIAILADALDHDLDVRIRYRNNAGNRTTRDIRPQSLFDRWLGAWCHLRGGERDFAVAGIEYVAAVD
;
A
#
# COMPACT_ATOMS: atom_id res chain seq x y z
N PRO A 1 -3.90 1.19 21.35
CA PRO A 1 -4.32 -0.20 21.04
C PRO A 1 -3.08 -0.97 20.55
N ALA A 2 -3.06 -2.30 20.64
CA ALA A 2 -2.00 -3.08 20.01
C ALA A 2 -2.21 -3.13 18.48
N LEU A 3 -1.12 -3.10 17.71
CA LEU A 3 -1.18 -3.22 16.24
C LEU A 3 -1.70 -4.60 15.82
N THR A 4 -2.46 -4.65 14.72
CA THR A 4 -2.86 -5.89 14.05
C THR A 4 -1.65 -6.62 13.44
N ALA A 5 -1.82 -7.87 13.03
CA ALA A 5 -0.76 -8.61 12.34
C ALA A 5 -0.37 -7.93 11.01
N THR A 6 -1.35 -7.44 10.26
CA THR A 6 -1.14 -6.71 8.99
C THR A 6 -0.37 -5.41 9.22
N GLU A 7 -0.75 -4.62 10.23
CA GLU A 7 -0.04 -3.39 10.59
C GLU A 7 1.41 -3.68 10.99
N GLN A 8 1.67 -4.71 11.81
CA GLN A 8 3.02 -5.08 12.21
C GLN A 8 3.92 -5.44 11.02
N GLN A 9 3.39 -6.15 10.03
CA GLN A 9 4.13 -6.45 8.80
C GLN A 9 4.43 -5.19 7.99
N LEU A 10 3.44 -4.31 7.84
CA LEU A 10 3.61 -3.07 7.06
C LEU A 10 4.59 -2.10 7.72
N VAL A 11 4.58 -1.93 9.05
CA VAL A 11 5.56 -1.10 9.77
C VAL A 11 6.99 -1.57 9.49
N ALA A 12 7.22 -2.88 9.44
CA ALA A 12 8.55 -3.43 9.16
C ALA A 12 8.99 -3.18 7.70
N LEU A 13 8.05 -3.17 6.75
CA LEU A 13 8.33 -3.04 5.32
C LEU A 13 8.36 -1.58 4.82
N ALA A 14 7.63 -0.69 5.48
CA ALA A 14 7.51 0.73 5.15
C ALA A 14 7.69 1.62 6.40
N PRO A 15 8.87 1.59 7.05
CA PRO A 15 9.13 2.37 8.28
C PRO A 15 9.11 3.89 8.06
N HIS A 16 8.99 4.35 6.81
CA HIS A 16 8.90 5.76 6.43
C HIS A 16 7.45 6.27 6.32
N LEU A 17 6.45 5.38 6.33
CA LEU A 17 5.05 5.76 6.43
C LEU A 17 4.72 6.02 7.91
N ASP A 18 3.84 6.98 8.16
CA ASP A 18 3.36 7.23 9.51
C ASP A 18 2.30 6.22 9.97
N ASP A 19 1.98 6.22 11.26
CA ASP A 19 1.03 5.28 11.86
C ASP A 19 -0.37 5.35 11.21
N ALA A 20 -0.79 6.52 10.73
CA ALA A 20 -2.10 6.69 10.09
C ALA A 20 -2.09 6.11 8.67
N GLU A 21 -1.02 6.33 7.91
CA GLU A 21 -0.82 5.73 6.59
C GLU A 21 -0.76 4.21 6.65
N ILE A 22 -0.07 3.66 7.66
CA ILE A 22 -0.02 2.22 7.92
C ILE A 22 -1.42 1.68 8.24
N ALA A 23 -2.17 2.35 9.13
CA ALA A 23 -3.51 1.93 9.50
C ALA A 23 -4.47 1.92 8.29
N ILE A 24 -4.41 2.95 7.43
CA ILE A 24 -5.22 3.01 6.21
C ILE A 24 -4.87 1.87 5.24
N LEU A 25 -3.58 1.60 5.03
CA LEU A 25 -3.16 0.53 4.12
C LEU A 25 -3.52 -0.86 4.67
N ALA A 26 -3.38 -1.07 5.97
CA ALA A 26 -3.77 -2.31 6.63
C ALA A 26 -5.28 -2.55 6.55
N ASP A 27 -6.09 -1.54 6.88
CA ASP A 27 -7.55 -1.62 6.80
C ASP A 27 -8.02 -1.92 5.37
N ALA A 28 -7.40 -1.28 4.37
CA ALA A 28 -7.71 -1.53 2.98
C ALA A 28 -7.34 -2.93 2.51
N LEU A 29 -6.22 -3.48 3.00
CA LEU A 29 -5.79 -4.84 2.69
C LEU A 29 -6.68 -5.88 3.38
N ASP A 30 -7.13 -5.63 4.60
CA ASP A 30 -7.97 -6.55 5.38
C ASP A 30 -9.44 -6.53 4.90
N HIS A 31 -9.90 -5.44 4.28
CA HIS A 31 -11.30 -5.21 3.91
C HIS A 31 -11.57 -4.95 2.42
N ASP A 32 -10.60 -5.22 1.53
CA ASP A 32 -10.71 -5.03 0.07
C ASP A 32 -11.12 -3.58 -0.34
N LEU A 33 -10.61 -2.56 0.37
CA LEU A 33 -10.92 -1.15 0.10
C LEU A 33 -9.94 -0.52 -0.90
N ASP A 34 -10.41 0.50 -1.61
CA ASP A 34 -9.56 1.28 -2.50
C ASP A 34 -8.78 2.36 -1.71
N VAL A 35 -7.48 2.50 -2.00
CA VAL A 35 -6.60 3.53 -1.44
C VAL A 35 -5.86 4.26 -2.54
N ARG A 36 -5.51 5.52 -2.28
CA ARG A 36 -4.61 6.31 -3.10
C ARG A 36 -3.19 6.21 -2.56
N ILE A 37 -2.26 5.85 -3.45
CA ILE A 37 -0.83 5.83 -3.14
C ILE A 37 -0.03 6.79 -3.99
N ARG A 38 1.04 7.36 -3.42
CA ARG A 38 2.17 7.87 -4.19
C ARG A 38 3.23 6.79 -4.24
N TYR A 39 3.61 6.38 -5.45
CA TYR A 39 4.54 5.28 -5.66
C TYR A 39 5.76 5.74 -6.44
N ARG A 40 6.95 5.40 -5.93
CA ARG A 40 8.22 5.50 -6.64
C ARG A 40 8.70 4.11 -7.06
N ASN A 41 8.94 3.93 -8.36
CA ASN A 41 9.52 2.68 -8.86
C ASN A 41 11.06 2.67 -8.76
N ASN A 42 11.68 1.53 -9.09
CA ASN A 42 13.15 1.37 -9.04
C ASN A 42 13.92 2.29 -10.00
N ALA A 43 13.27 2.84 -11.03
CA ALA A 43 13.87 3.83 -11.93
C ALA A 43 13.77 5.27 -11.39
N GLY A 44 13.16 5.46 -10.21
CA GLY A 44 12.95 6.76 -9.59
C GLY A 44 11.69 7.50 -10.06
N ASN A 45 10.91 6.93 -10.98
CA ASN A 45 9.69 7.55 -11.49
C ASN A 45 8.61 7.53 -10.41
N ARG A 46 8.01 8.70 -10.15
CA ARG A 46 6.90 8.85 -9.21
C ARG A 46 5.57 8.89 -9.93
N THR A 47 4.58 8.22 -9.36
CA THR A 47 3.21 8.23 -9.85
C THR A 47 2.21 8.23 -8.70
N THR A 48 1.03 8.80 -8.92
CA THR A 48 -0.12 8.64 -8.03
C THR A 48 -1.04 7.58 -8.63
N ARG A 49 -1.56 6.66 -7.82
CA ARG A 49 -2.40 5.53 -8.24
C ARG A 49 -3.50 5.31 -7.22
N ASP A 50 -4.71 5.08 -7.70
CA ASP A 50 -5.75 4.45 -6.89
C ASP A 50 -5.63 2.94 -7.11
N ILE A 51 -5.55 2.19 -6.02
CA ILE A 51 -5.35 0.74 -6.02
C ILE A 51 -6.30 0.06 -5.04
N ARG A 52 -6.61 -1.20 -5.29
CA ARG A 52 -7.19 -2.11 -4.29
C ARG A 52 -6.12 -3.09 -3.82
N PRO A 53 -5.58 -2.95 -2.60
CA PRO A 53 -4.68 -3.95 -2.03
C PRO A 53 -5.43 -5.28 -1.88
N GLN A 54 -4.76 -6.39 -2.20
CA GLN A 54 -5.37 -7.73 -2.20
C GLN A 54 -4.52 -8.76 -1.46
N SER A 55 -3.20 -8.59 -1.45
CA SER A 55 -2.30 -9.48 -0.74
C SER A 55 -0.98 -8.81 -0.38
N LEU A 56 -0.38 -9.26 0.72
CA LEU A 56 0.98 -8.90 1.11
C LEU A 56 1.82 -10.19 1.15
N PHE A 57 2.85 -10.26 0.31
CA PHE A 57 3.75 -11.40 0.24
C PHE A 57 5.20 -10.93 0.19
N ASP A 58 6.01 -11.36 1.16
CA ASP A 58 7.37 -10.88 1.37
C ASP A 58 7.41 -9.34 1.45
N ARG A 59 7.99 -8.65 0.47
CA ARG A 59 8.08 -7.18 0.39
C ARG A 59 7.13 -6.56 -0.63
N TRP A 60 6.21 -7.35 -1.18
CA TRP A 60 5.37 -6.97 -2.31
C TRP A 60 3.90 -6.88 -1.89
N LEU A 61 3.26 -5.79 -2.28
CA LEU A 61 1.84 -5.60 -2.20
C LEU A 61 1.22 -5.92 -3.55
N GLY A 62 0.49 -7.03 -3.63
CA GLY A 62 -0.35 -7.37 -4.78
C GLY A 62 -1.65 -6.57 -4.72
N ALA A 63 -1.99 -5.89 -5.81
CA ALA A 63 -3.15 -5.00 -5.85
C ALA A 63 -3.76 -4.86 -7.26
N TRP A 64 -5.06 -4.61 -7.34
CA TRP A 64 -5.68 -4.11 -8.57
C TRP A 64 -5.33 -2.64 -8.77
N CYS A 65 -4.77 -2.28 -9.92
CA CYS A 65 -4.40 -0.91 -10.24
C CYS A 65 -5.39 -0.30 -11.24
N HIS A 66 -6.21 0.64 -10.77
CA HIS A 66 -7.28 1.24 -11.58
C HIS A 66 -6.76 1.96 -12.83
N LEU A 67 -5.62 2.66 -12.73
CA LEU A 67 -5.02 3.31 -13.90
C LEU A 67 -4.60 2.33 -15.00
N ARG A 68 -4.22 1.11 -14.62
CA ARG A 68 -3.76 0.08 -15.58
C ARG A 68 -4.85 -0.94 -15.92
N GLY A 69 -5.99 -0.89 -15.24
CA GLY A 69 -7.10 -1.84 -15.41
C GLY A 69 -6.67 -3.29 -15.17
N GLY A 70 -5.80 -3.54 -14.17
CA GLY A 70 -5.23 -4.88 -13.96
C GLY A 70 -4.42 -5.02 -12.67
N GLU A 71 -4.14 -6.27 -12.30
CA GLU A 71 -3.30 -6.64 -11.16
C GLU A 71 -1.85 -6.16 -11.34
N ARG A 72 -1.25 -5.64 -10.27
CA ARG A 72 0.15 -5.22 -10.23
C ARG A 72 0.73 -5.45 -8.84
N ASP A 73 2.01 -5.79 -8.82
CA ASP A 73 2.79 -5.83 -7.60
C ASP A 73 3.52 -4.50 -7.39
N PHE A 74 3.42 -3.98 -6.18
CA PHE A 74 4.12 -2.79 -5.73
C PHE A 74 5.12 -3.18 -4.65
N ALA A 75 6.39 -2.81 -4.82
CA ALA A 75 7.34 -2.92 -3.70
C ALA A 75 6.88 -1.99 -2.58
N VAL A 76 6.64 -2.52 -1.37
CA VAL A 76 6.09 -1.74 -0.24
C VAL A 76 6.99 -0.54 0.09
N ALA A 77 8.31 -0.73 0.03
CA ALA A 77 9.30 0.34 0.22
C ALA A 77 9.21 1.48 -0.81
N GLY A 78 8.53 1.28 -1.95
CA GLY A 78 8.30 2.30 -2.96
C GLY A 78 7.03 3.13 -2.72
N ILE A 79 6.17 2.75 -1.78
CA ILE A 79 4.95 3.49 -1.42
C ILE A 79 5.36 4.66 -0.54
N GLU A 80 5.36 5.88 -1.05
CA GLU A 80 5.82 7.09 -0.35
C GLU A 80 4.69 7.87 0.35
N TYR A 81 3.43 7.50 0.13
CA TYR A 81 2.26 8.14 0.72
C TYR A 81 1.04 7.24 0.56
N VAL A 82 0.14 7.23 1.56
CA VAL A 82 -1.15 6.52 1.51
C VAL A 82 -2.30 7.43 1.98
N ALA A 83 -3.44 7.35 1.30
CA ALA A 83 -4.70 7.96 1.75
C ALA A 83 -5.90 7.09 1.37
N ALA A 84 -6.99 7.20 2.12
CA ALA A 84 -8.28 6.65 1.73
C ALA A 84 -8.78 7.35 0.44
N VAL A 85 -9.54 6.62 -0.37
CA VAL A 85 -10.31 7.19 -1.48
C VAL A 85 -11.72 7.52 -0.97
N ASP A 86 -12.21 8.72 -1.26
CA ASP A 86 -13.58 9.16 -0.93
C ASP A 86 -14.64 8.47 -1.81
#